data_AF-A0A7S2SS63-F1
#
_entry.id   AF-A0A7S2SS63-F1
#
_cell.length_a   1.000
_cell.length_b   1.000
_cell.length_c   1.000
_cell.angle_alpha   90.00
_cell.angle_beta   90.00
_cell.angle_gamma   90.00
#
_symmetry.space_group_name_H-M   'P 1'
#
loop_
_entity.id
_entity.type
_entity.pdbx_description
1 polymer ?
#
loop_
_entity_poly.entity_id
_entity_poly.type
_entity_poly.pdbx_seq_one_letter_code
_entity_poly.pdbx_strand_id
1 'polypeptide(L)'
;PAHQNTFAFTHNANSKLTKKILASPNEGLCRRCHDKIEWRKKYRKYKPLSKPAVCNFCKQKEVRAAYHKACKPCASQRSVCPWCLRDWKELRAEEHEYAEQSNSGGVSAKAAAAGEEVESDGSESQGEEGEAELTQGRSATGSVGAIGVSSAPSSSAASGSAIVDAPPPLPPAQGLPPPAPAGAAAAEGDPARTATVDWVALAKDCREGGAGIGLEMQSPWAEALMKGRKTVETRAYPLPAALVGEPVWILRSPSGRAGQSSVPDQVLLSSSTGSGGGLEVLGTVVFTGSAQYGTVSEFRADETVHLVEPDSPYDWSEDRPLFGWRVGSVAPKPAPAGLKSIHRLHRSLFHLAFETE
;
A
#
# COMPACT_ATOMS: atom_id res chain seq x y z
N PRO A 1 16.49 20.26 -6.71
CA PRO A 1 15.12 20.09 -6.17
C PRO A 1 14.12 20.97 -6.93
N ALA A 2 13.51 20.43 -8.00
CA ALA A 2 12.73 21.21 -8.97
C ALA A 2 11.29 21.55 -8.52
N HIS A 3 10.83 21.02 -7.39
CA HIS A 3 9.51 21.35 -6.83
C HIS A 3 9.56 21.26 -5.30
N GLN A 4 9.76 22.40 -4.63
CA GLN A 4 9.39 22.53 -3.21
C GLN A 4 7.94 23.03 -3.19
N ASN A 5 7.09 22.39 -2.39
CA ASN A 5 5.71 22.85 -2.17
C ASN A 5 5.75 24.25 -1.52
N THR A 6 5.49 25.29 -2.32
CA THR A 6 5.48 26.70 -1.89
C THR A 6 4.34 27.01 -0.91
N PHE A 7 3.29 26.18 -0.91
CA PHE A 7 2.18 26.27 0.03
C PHE A 7 2.13 25.01 0.90
N ALA A 8 2.50 25.16 2.17
CA ALA A 8 2.21 24.14 3.17
C ALA A 8 0.69 24.03 3.37
N PHE A 9 0.17 22.81 3.47
CA PHE A 9 -1.24 22.58 3.80
C PHE A 9 -1.58 23.13 5.19
N THR A 10 -2.24 24.29 5.23
CA THR A 10 -2.70 24.96 6.45
C THR A 10 -4.14 24.59 6.76
N HIS A 11 -4.44 24.36 8.04
CA HIS A 11 -5.79 24.01 8.48
C HIS A 11 -6.60 25.26 8.81
N ASN A 12 -7.91 25.19 8.63
CA ASN A 12 -8.82 26.08 9.37
C ASN A 12 -8.79 25.66 10.87
N ALA A 13 -7.93 26.34 11.64
CA ALA A 13 -7.73 26.11 13.07
C ALA A 13 -8.99 26.31 13.93
N ASN A 14 -10.00 27.02 13.41
CA ASN A 14 -11.26 27.30 14.11
C ASN A 14 -12.29 26.17 14.00
N SER A 15 -12.02 25.14 13.20
CA SER A 15 -12.87 23.95 13.10
C SER A 15 -12.96 23.19 14.44
N LYS A 16 -14.15 23.16 15.05
CA LYS A 16 -14.45 22.42 16.29
C LYS A 16 -14.04 20.94 16.19
N LEU A 17 -14.25 20.32 15.03
CA LEU A 17 -13.85 18.93 14.75
C LEU A 17 -12.33 18.77 14.70
N THR A 18 -11.61 19.72 14.09
CA THR A 18 -10.14 19.67 14.00
C THR A 18 -9.50 19.81 15.38
N LYS A 19 -9.99 20.76 16.22
CA LYS A 19 -9.54 20.90 17.61
C LYS A 19 -9.72 19.58 18.40
N LYS A 20 -10.88 18.93 18.28
CA LYS A 20 -11.16 17.62 18.93
C LYS A 20 -10.26 16.48 18.43
N ILE A 21 -9.95 16.45 17.13
CA ILE A 21 -9.06 15.43 16.55
C ILE A 21 -7.61 15.62 17.03
N LEU A 22 -7.11 16.86 17.05
CA LEU A 22 -5.76 17.17 17.53
C LEU A 22 -5.60 16.83 19.02
N ALA A 23 -6.58 17.23 19.84
CA ALA A 23 -6.60 16.95 21.29
C ALA A 23 -6.86 15.47 21.68
N SER A 24 -7.14 14.58 20.72
CA SER A 24 -7.32 13.15 21.02
C SER A 24 -5.96 12.46 21.18
N PRO A 25 -5.62 11.85 22.34
CA PRO A 25 -4.31 11.24 22.55
C PRO A 25 -4.12 9.93 21.76
N ASN A 26 -2.88 9.67 21.31
CA ASN A 26 -2.48 8.49 20.53
C ASN A 26 -1.65 7.48 21.34
N GLU A 27 -2.00 7.27 22.60
CA GLU A 27 -1.20 6.48 23.55
C GLU A 27 -1.09 4.98 23.20
N GLY A 28 0.00 4.36 23.65
CA GLY A 28 0.13 2.90 23.66
C GLY A 28 0.40 2.27 22.29
N LEU A 29 0.86 3.05 21.31
CA LEU A 29 1.24 2.60 19.97
C LEU A 29 2.75 2.66 19.77
N CYS A 30 3.33 1.75 18.99
CA CYS A 30 4.74 1.84 18.63
C CYS A 30 5.00 3.03 17.71
N ARG A 31 6.25 3.54 17.65
CA ARG A 31 6.63 4.76 16.90
C ARG A 31 6.00 4.82 15.51
N ARG A 32 6.26 3.80 14.70
CA ARG A 32 5.69 3.65 13.33
C ARG A 32 4.16 3.65 13.25
N CYS A 33 3.46 3.24 14.30
CA CYS A 33 1.99 3.32 14.38
C CYS A 33 1.51 4.68 14.90
N HIS A 34 2.20 5.26 15.88
CA HIS A 34 1.95 6.61 16.37
C HIS A 34 2.07 7.65 15.23
N ASP A 35 3.17 7.61 14.49
CA ASP A 35 3.47 8.55 13.39
C ASP A 35 2.41 8.49 12.28
N LYS A 36 1.88 7.29 12.00
CA LYS A 36 0.77 7.12 11.06
C LYS A 36 -0.54 7.75 11.53
N ILE A 37 -0.79 7.85 12.84
CA ILE A 37 -1.94 8.59 13.35
C ILE A 37 -1.68 10.09 13.30
N GLU A 38 -0.50 10.55 13.73
CA GLU A 38 -0.16 11.97 13.70
C GLU A 38 -0.14 12.54 12.26
N TRP A 39 0.42 11.81 11.29
CA TRP A 39 0.28 12.16 9.87
C TRP A 39 -1.20 12.24 9.45
N ARG A 40 -2.04 11.29 9.87
CA ARG A 40 -3.48 11.32 9.57
C ARG A 40 -4.18 12.52 10.18
N LYS A 41 -3.81 12.96 11.38
CA LYS A 41 -4.30 14.22 11.97
C LYS A 41 -3.80 15.43 11.16
N LYS A 42 -2.49 15.52 10.95
CA LYS A 42 -1.79 16.60 10.23
C LYS A 42 -2.34 16.83 8.81
N TYR A 43 -2.86 15.81 8.14
CA TYR A 43 -3.41 15.93 6.78
C TYR A 43 -4.94 15.71 6.71
N ARG A 44 -5.68 15.86 7.83
CA ARG A 44 -7.15 15.65 7.92
C ARG A 44 -7.66 14.28 7.42
N LYS A 45 -6.78 13.30 7.30
CA LYS A 45 -7.06 11.90 6.91
C LYS A 45 -7.38 11.00 8.14
N TYR A 46 -7.64 11.61 9.31
CA TYR A 46 -8.05 10.95 10.56
C TYR A 46 -9.55 10.67 10.57
N LYS A 47 -9.93 9.42 10.87
CA LYS A 47 -11.30 8.92 10.94
C LYS A 47 -11.58 8.47 12.39
N PRO A 48 -12.28 9.27 13.21
CA PRO A 48 -12.69 8.86 14.55
C PRO A 48 -13.62 7.64 14.51
N LEU A 49 -13.63 6.84 15.58
CA LEU A 49 -14.65 5.81 15.77
C LEU A 49 -15.97 6.45 16.22
N SER A 50 -17.07 6.09 15.56
CA SER A 50 -18.44 6.45 16.00
C SER A 50 -19.03 5.45 17.00
N LYS A 51 -18.51 4.21 17.02
CA LYS A 51 -18.87 3.12 17.94
C LYS A 51 -17.61 2.33 18.29
N PRO A 52 -17.51 1.71 19.48
CA PRO A 52 -16.40 0.82 19.82
C PRO A 52 -16.27 -0.34 18.83
N ALA A 53 -15.05 -0.63 18.41
CA ALA A 53 -14.75 -1.75 17.52
C ALA A 53 -14.51 -3.07 18.29
N VAL A 54 -14.57 -4.20 17.59
CA VAL A 54 -14.33 -5.53 18.15
C VAL A 54 -12.83 -5.77 18.32
N CYS A 55 -12.43 -6.26 19.49
CA CYS A 55 -11.05 -6.64 19.78
C CYS A 55 -10.69 -7.98 19.14
N ASN A 56 -9.54 -8.06 18.47
CA ASN A 56 -9.05 -9.29 17.85
C ASN A 56 -8.80 -10.43 18.85
N PHE A 57 -8.58 -10.13 20.14
CA PHE A 57 -8.27 -11.12 21.17
C PHE A 57 -9.50 -11.54 21.99
N CYS A 58 -10.08 -10.65 22.81
CA CYS A 58 -11.26 -10.99 23.63
C CYS A 58 -12.58 -11.06 22.87
N LYS A 59 -12.61 -10.67 21.58
CA LYS A 59 -13.81 -10.58 20.72
C LYS A 59 -14.92 -9.64 21.22
N GLN A 60 -14.68 -8.87 22.29
CA GLN A 60 -15.61 -7.88 22.83
C GLN A 60 -15.52 -6.54 22.09
N LYS A 61 -16.59 -5.75 22.12
CA LYS A 61 -16.69 -4.39 21.53
C LYS A 61 -16.06 -3.33 22.46
N GLU A 62 -14.78 -3.52 22.78
CA GLU A 62 -14.05 -2.69 23.76
C GLU A 62 -12.99 -1.77 23.14
N VAL A 63 -12.79 -1.82 21.81
CA VAL A 63 -11.79 -1.00 21.15
C VAL A 63 -12.32 0.42 20.97
N ARG A 64 -12.00 1.31 21.91
CA ARG A 64 -12.46 2.71 21.94
C ARG A 64 -11.57 3.70 21.19
N ALA A 65 -10.30 3.33 20.92
CA ALA A 65 -9.34 4.19 20.22
C ALA A 65 -9.32 3.90 18.71
N ALA A 66 -9.23 4.94 17.88
CA ALA A 66 -9.28 4.78 16.42
C ALA A 66 -8.08 3.98 15.88
N TYR A 67 -8.29 3.25 14.79
CA TYR A 67 -7.31 2.36 14.12
C TYR A 67 -6.80 1.15 14.91
N HIS A 68 -7.06 1.07 16.21
CA HIS A 68 -6.67 -0.07 17.03
C HIS A 68 -7.42 -1.34 16.58
N LYS A 69 -6.76 -2.49 16.68
CA LYS A 69 -7.33 -3.84 16.44
C LYS A 69 -7.49 -4.64 17.73
N ALA A 70 -6.84 -4.23 18.81
CA ALA A 70 -6.98 -4.80 20.15
C ALA A 70 -7.38 -3.74 21.17
N CYS A 71 -8.12 -4.13 22.22
CA CYS A 71 -8.41 -3.26 23.35
C CYS A 71 -7.17 -3.14 24.26
N LYS A 72 -7.07 -2.04 25.05
CA LYS A 72 -5.93 -1.77 25.92
C LYS A 72 -5.56 -2.99 26.81
N PRO A 73 -6.51 -3.66 27.51
CA PRO A 73 -6.17 -4.83 28.34
C PRO A 73 -5.51 -5.98 27.58
N CYS A 74 -6.07 -6.40 26.45
CA CYS A 74 -5.51 -7.52 25.67
C CYS A 74 -4.17 -7.19 25.03
N ALA A 75 -3.95 -5.93 24.64
CA ALA A 75 -2.67 -5.47 24.09
C ALA A 75 -1.56 -5.50 25.15
N SER A 76 -1.85 -4.98 26.36
CA SER A 76 -0.91 -5.02 27.49
C SER A 76 -0.62 -6.46 27.94
N GLN A 77 -1.65 -7.29 28.15
CA GLN A 77 -1.49 -8.67 28.60
C GLN A 77 -0.63 -9.52 27.65
N ARG A 78 -0.72 -9.25 26.34
CA ARG A 78 0.02 -9.99 25.30
C ARG A 78 1.33 -9.32 24.89
N SER A 79 1.70 -8.19 25.49
CA SER A 79 2.87 -7.39 25.09
C SER A 79 2.92 -7.06 23.59
N VAL A 80 1.78 -6.70 22.99
CA VAL A 80 1.71 -6.30 21.57
C VAL A 80 1.24 -4.87 21.35
N CYS A 81 1.66 -4.24 20.25
CA CYS A 81 1.13 -2.96 19.80
C CYS A 81 -0.36 -3.11 19.38
N PRO A 82 -1.31 -2.32 19.93
CA PRO A 82 -2.74 -2.46 19.67
C PRO A 82 -3.19 -2.33 18.21
N TRP A 83 -2.41 -1.67 17.34
CA TRP A 83 -2.74 -1.47 15.93
C TRP A 83 -2.09 -2.51 15.01
N CYS A 84 -0.75 -2.64 15.05
CA CYS A 84 -0.06 -3.59 14.16
C CYS A 84 -0.06 -5.03 14.67
N LEU A 85 -0.34 -5.25 15.96
CA LEU A 85 -0.33 -6.56 16.65
C LEU A 85 1.03 -7.27 16.69
N ARG A 86 2.12 -6.52 16.46
CA ARG A 86 3.50 -7.00 16.66
C ARG A 86 3.91 -6.90 18.13
N ASP A 87 4.81 -7.80 18.54
CA ASP A 87 5.37 -7.86 19.89
C ASP A 87 6.26 -6.64 20.19
N TRP A 88 6.20 -6.15 21.43
CA TRP A 88 6.96 -4.99 21.88
C TRP A 88 8.47 -5.25 22.00
N LYS A 89 8.91 -6.48 22.22
CA LYS A 89 10.34 -6.84 22.27
C LYS A 89 10.95 -6.73 20.88
N GLU A 90 10.29 -7.31 19.85
CA GLU A 90 10.71 -7.17 18.46
C GLU A 90 10.81 -5.69 18.05
N LEU A 91 9.76 -4.91 18.35
CA LEU A 91 9.69 -3.50 17.97
C LEU A 91 10.79 -2.66 18.64
N ARG A 92 11.14 -2.96 19.90
CA ARG A 92 12.24 -2.29 20.60
C ARG A 92 13.62 -2.71 20.09
N ALA A 93 13.79 -3.98 19.71
CA ALA A 93 15.03 -4.44 19.08
C ALA A 93 15.28 -3.71 17.75
N GLU A 94 14.26 -3.62 16.89
CA GLU A 94 14.32 -2.84 15.64
C GLU A 94 14.62 -1.35 15.89
N GLU A 95 14.10 -0.76 16.97
CA GLU A 95 14.37 0.64 17.33
C GLU A 95 15.82 0.84 17.85
N HIS A 96 16.41 -0.16 18.52
CA HIS A 96 17.80 -0.15 18.99
C HIS A 96 18.80 -0.33 17.82
N GLU A 97 18.58 -1.33 16.96
CA GLU A 97 19.37 -1.58 15.76
C GLU A 97 19.45 -0.33 14.87
N TYR A 98 18.31 0.36 14.69
CA TYR A 98 18.24 1.60 13.92
C TYR A 98 18.98 2.76 14.61
N ALA A 99 18.97 2.83 15.95
CA ALA A 99 19.72 3.83 16.69
C ALA A 99 21.24 3.62 16.55
N GLU A 100 21.72 2.37 16.68
CA GLU A 100 23.13 2.00 16.52
C GLU A 100 23.62 2.27 15.08
N GLN A 101 22.81 1.95 14.07
CA GLN A 101 23.11 2.25 12.66
C GLN A 101 23.14 3.76 12.37
N SER A 102 22.28 4.55 13.02
CA SER A 102 22.31 6.02 12.86
C SER A 102 23.47 6.71 13.60
N ASN A 103 24.04 6.05 14.62
CA ASN A 103 25.15 6.59 15.41
C ASN A 103 26.54 6.17 14.89
N SER A 104 26.64 5.09 14.10
CA SER A 104 27.91 4.63 13.51
C SER A 104 28.40 5.46 12.31
N GLY A 105 27.57 6.36 11.76
CA GLY A 105 27.95 7.31 10.71
C GLY A 105 28.63 8.60 11.21
N GLY A 106 28.89 8.74 12.52
CA GLY A 106 29.22 10.01 13.17
C GLY A 106 30.56 10.05 13.90
N VAL A 107 31.70 9.78 13.24
CA VAL A 107 33.03 10.06 13.80
C VAL A 107 33.74 11.18 13.04
N SER A 108 33.57 12.39 13.54
CA SER A 108 34.63 13.41 13.48
C SER A 108 34.58 14.21 14.77
N ALA A 109 35.34 13.74 15.76
CA ALA A 109 35.54 14.44 17.00
C ALA A 109 36.35 15.73 16.74
N LYS A 110 35.87 16.85 17.26
CA LYS A 110 36.74 17.94 17.68
C LYS A 110 36.21 18.58 18.96
N ALA A 111 36.73 18.11 20.08
CA ALA A 111 36.53 18.77 21.37
C ALA A 111 37.46 19.98 21.49
N ALA A 112 36.94 21.09 22.00
CA ALA A 112 37.67 22.14 22.69
C ALA A 112 36.68 22.84 23.64
N ALA A 113 37.10 23.10 24.88
CA ALA A 113 36.21 23.50 25.98
C ALA A 113 36.36 24.97 26.37
N ALA A 114 35.26 25.56 26.84
CA ALA A 114 35.09 26.71 27.75
C ALA A 114 33.59 27.09 27.69
N GLY A 115 32.89 27.51 28.75
CA GLY A 115 33.20 27.64 30.18
C GLY A 115 31.87 27.82 30.94
N GLU A 116 31.91 27.82 32.27
CA GLU A 116 30.73 27.84 33.17
C GLU A 116 30.07 29.25 33.31
N GLU A 117 29.15 29.39 34.29
CA GLU A 117 28.38 30.58 34.78
C GLU A 117 26.93 30.62 34.23
N VAL A 118 25.91 29.97 34.84
CA VAL A 118 25.24 30.14 36.16
C VAL A 118 24.54 31.50 36.35
N GLU A 119 23.20 31.50 36.26
CA GLU A 119 22.17 32.15 37.13
C GLU A 119 20.79 31.84 36.49
N SER A 120 19.73 31.36 37.15
CA SER A 120 19.11 31.69 38.44
C SER A 120 18.25 32.96 38.43
N ASP A 121 16.99 32.85 37.98
CA ASP A 121 15.88 33.40 38.77
C ASP A 121 14.57 32.66 38.45
N GLY A 122 13.60 32.71 39.37
CA GLY A 122 12.27 32.13 39.19
C GLY A 122 11.21 32.99 39.86
N SER A 123 10.00 33.03 39.30
CA SER A 123 8.84 33.48 40.05
C SER A 123 7.52 32.88 39.57
N GLU A 124 6.84 32.37 40.58
CA GLU A 124 5.47 31.91 40.67
C GLU A 124 4.44 33.02 40.40
N SER A 125 3.25 32.68 39.89
CA SER A 125 1.98 33.19 40.44
C SER A 125 0.76 32.47 39.87
N GLN A 126 -0.21 32.20 40.75
CA GLN A 126 -1.55 31.65 40.46
C GLN A 126 -2.55 32.80 40.14
N GLY A 127 -3.77 32.49 39.68
CA GLY A 127 -4.75 33.55 39.40
C GLY A 127 -6.12 33.09 38.88
N GLU A 128 -7.05 32.93 39.82
CA GLU A 128 -8.49 32.78 39.63
C GLU A 128 -9.20 33.99 40.32
N GLU A 129 -10.52 34.25 40.27
CA GLU A 129 -11.71 33.43 40.03
C GLU A 129 -12.79 34.17 39.19
N GLY A 130 -13.80 33.42 38.73
CA GLY A 130 -15.17 33.92 38.53
C GLY A 130 -15.62 34.39 37.13
N GLU A 131 -16.90 34.45 36.78
CA GLU A 131 -18.15 33.79 37.20
C GLU A 131 -19.31 34.48 36.41
N ALA A 132 -20.53 33.92 36.46
CA ALA A 132 -21.82 34.54 36.06
C ALA A 132 -22.07 34.89 34.55
N GLU A 133 -23.31 35.03 34.05
CA GLU A 133 -24.61 34.34 34.28
C GLU A 133 -25.60 34.79 33.15
N LEU A 134 -26.72 34.06 32.94
CA LEU A 134 -28.04 34.54 32.44
C LEU A 134 -28.12 35.26 31.05
N THR A 135 -29.07 35.04 30.14
CA THR A 135 -30.53 34.82 30.19
C THR A 135 -30.97 34.08 28.89
N GLN A 136 -31.81 33.04 28.94
CA GLN A 136 -33.29 33.01 28.78
C GLN A 136 -33.90 33.45 27.42
N GLY A 137 -34.80 32.59 26.91
CA GLY A 137 -35.66 32.77 25.72
C GLY A 137 -35.84 31.42 25.00
N ARG A 138 -36.86 30.58 25.26
CA ARG A 138 -38.31 30.73 24.97
C ARG A 138 -38.53 31.20 23.51
N SER A 139 -39.34 30.55 22.67
CA SER A 139 -40.34 29.50 22.88
C SER A 139 -40.77 28.88 21.53
N ALA A 140 -41.47 27.72 21.55
CA ALA A 140 -42.62 27.36 20.68
C ALA A 140 -42.50 27.40 19.12
N THR A 141 -43.19 26.61 18.27
CA THR A 141 -44.18 25.51 18.37
C THR A 141 -44.41 24.91 16.96
N GLY A 142 -45.03 23.73 16.85
CA GLY A 142 -45.54 23.16 15.58
C GLY A 142 -44.54 22.22 14.88
N SER A 143 -44.68 20.89 14.84
CA SER A 143 -45.83 19.96 14.92
C SER A 143 -46.71 19.88 13.67
N VAL A 144 -47.11 18.63 13.36
CA VAL A 144 -47.92 18.09 12.24
C VAL A 144 -47.33 18.22 10.82
N GLY A 145 -47.34 17.18 9.96
CA GLY A 145 -47.78 15.79 10.17
C GLY A 145 -47.38 14.85 9.01
N ALA A 146 -47.45 13.53 9.24
CA ALA A 146 -47.39 12.51 8.18
C ALA A 146 -48.67 12.59 7.31
N ILE A 147 -48.74 12.14 6.05
CA ILE A 147 -48.74 10.76 5.48
C ILE A 147 -48.79 10.92 3.93
N GLY A 148 -48.48 9.97 3.04
CA GLY A 148 -47.98 8.59 3.12
C GLY A 148 -48.03 7.92 1.71
N VAL A 149 -47.78 6.60 1.67
CA VAL A 149 -48.24 5.60 0.66
C VAL A 149 -47.97 5.76 -0.86
N SER A 150 -47.01 4.93 -1.33
CA SER A 150 -47.25 3.79 -2.24
C SER A 150 -46.95 3.84 -3.76
N SER A 151 -46.49 2.65 -4.20
CA SER A 151 -46.64 2.00 -5.52
C SER A 151 -45.57 2.20 -6.61
N ALA A 152 -44.95 1.08 -6.98
CA ALA A 152 -44.33 0.84 -8.28
C ALA A 152 -45.40 0.63 -9.38
N PRO A 153 -44.99 0.53 -10.65
CA PRO A 153 -45.14 -0.78 -11.29
C PRO A 153 -43.91 -1.24 -12.10
N SER A 154 -44.01 -2.45 -12.63
CA SER A 154 -42.95 -3.26 -13.24
C SER A 154 -43.19 -3.53 -14.74
N SER A 155 -42.26 -4.29 -15.35
CA SER A 155 -42.31 -4.89 -16.71
C SER A 155 -41.93 -3.95 -17.88
N SER A 156 -41.42 -4.42 -19.02
CA SER A 156 -41.14 -5.79 -19.50
C SER A 156 -39.90 -5.83 -20.43
N ALA A 157 -39.54 -7.02 -20.94
CA ALA A 157 -38.34 -7.27 -21.75
C ALA A 157 -38.49 -7.01 -23.26
N ALA A 158 -37.37 -6.83 -23.95
CA ALA A 158 -37.26 -7.07 -25.39
C ALA A 158 -35.88 -7.67 -25.74
N SER A 159 -35.87 -8.68 -26.62
CA SER A 159 -34.68 -9.43 -27.02
C SER A 159 -34.07 -8.89 -28.32
N GLY A 160 -32.74 -9.01 -28.48
CA GLY A 160 -32.02 -8.77 -29.73
C GLY A 160 -30.71 -9.56 -29.76
N SER A 161 -30.33 -10.12 -30.91
CA SER A 161 -29.22 -11.08 -31.04
C SER A 161 -28.34 -10.79 -32.26
N ALA A 162 -27.07 -11.20 -32.19
CA ALA A 162 -25.97 -11.01 -33.17
C ALA A 162 -25.61 -9.53 -33.45
N ILE A 163 -24.33 -9.12 -33.52
CA ILE A 163 -23.27 -9.56 -34.45
C ILE A 163 -21.93 -9.75 -33.71
N VAL A 164 -21.06 -10.63 -34.22
CA VAL A 164 -19.67 -10.79 -33.76
C VAL A 164 -18.71 -9.96 -34.63
N ASP A 165 -18.27 -8.81 -34.12
CA ASP A 165 -17.19 -8.03 -34.74
C ASP A 165 -15.82 -8.46 -34.22
N ALA A 166 -14.86 -8.64 -35.13
CA ALA A 166 -13.47 -8.86 -34.79
C ALA A 166 -12.86 -7.55 -34.22
N PRO A 167 -11.95 -7.62 -33.23
CA PRO A 167 -11.36 -6.40 -32.67
C PRO A 167 -10.54 -5.65 -33.74
N PRO A 168 -10.63 -4.30 -33.79
CA PRO A 168 -9.89 -3.52 -34.76
C PRO A 168 -8.37 -3.65 -34.54
N PRO A 169 -7.55 -3.51 -35.60
CA PRO A 169 -6.10 -3.59 -35.49
C PRO A 169 -5.57 -2.51 -34.54
N LEU A 170 -4.59 -2.89 -33.73
CA LEU A 170 -3.97 -2.02 -32.72
C LEU A 170 -3.42 -0.74 -33.37
N PRO A 171 -3.64 0.45 -32.77
CA PRO A 171 -3.00 1.67 -33.23
C PRO A 171 -1.48 1.56 -33.05
N PRO A 172 -0.67 2.16 -33.95
CA PRO A 172 0.78 2.17 -33.79
C PRO A 172 1.16 2.85 -32.48
N ALA A 173 2.12 2.25 -31.76
CA ALA A 173 2.56 2.74 -30.46
C ALA A 173 3.08 4.19 -30.56
N GLN A 174 2.29 5.14 -30.05
CA GLN A 174 2.71 6.52 -29.92
C GLN A 174 3.80 6.59 -28.85
N GLY A 175 4.93 7.20 -29.21
CA GLY A 175 6.18 7.01 -28.49
C GLY A 175 6.19 7.65 -27.10
N LEU A 176 6.32 6.81 -26.07
CA LEU A 176 7.15 7.18 -24.93
C LEU A 176 8.61 7.32 -25.40
N PRO A 177 9.43 8.16 -24.75
CA PRO A 177 10.81 8.37 -25.15
C PRO A 177 11.57 7.03 -25.26
N PRO A 178 12.53 6.92 -26.19
CA PRO A 178 13.32 5.70 -26.34
C PRO A 178 13.99 5.34 -25.00
N PRO A 179 14.20 4.05 -24.71
CA PRO A 179 14.90 3.65 -23.50
C PRO A 179 16.24 4.38 -23.44
N ALA A 180 16.53 4.99 -22.29
CA ALA A 180 17.82 5.62 -22.07
C ALA A 180 18.94 4.61 -22.39
N PRO A 181 20.05 5.04 -23.01
CA PRO A 181 21.12 4.12 -23.40
C PRO A 181 21.60 3.31 -22.20
N ALA A 182 22.05 2.07 -22.46
CA ALA A 182 22.37 1.03 -21.47
C ALA A 182 23.63 1.30 -20.61
N GLY A 183 23.77 2.53 -20.11
CA GLY A 183 24.84 3.01 -19.23
C GLY A 183 24.33 3.84 -18.04
N ALA A 184 23.01 3.86 -17.79
CA ALA A 184 22.47 4.36 -16.52
C ALA A 184 22.80 3.35 -15.41
N ALA A 185 23.82 3.65 -14.61
CA ALA A 185 24.21 2.84 -13.46
C ALA A 185 22.99 2.58 -12.55
N ALA A 186 22.87 1.36 -12.05
CA ALA A 186 21.79 0.98 -11.16
C ALA A 186 21.75 1.91 -9.94
N ALA A 187 20.63 2.61 -9.73
CA ALA A 187 20.39 3.31 -8.48
C ALA A 187 20.22 2.25 -7.38
N GLU A 188 21.24 2.10 -6.54
CA GLU A 188 21.21 1.14 -5.43
C GLU A 188 20.06 1.48 -4.48
N GLY A 189 19.17 0.51 -4.29
CA GLY A 189 18.01 0.64 -3.42
C GLY A 189 18.35 0.30 -1.96
N ASP A 190 17.76 1.07 -1.04
CA ASP A 190 17.78 0.90 0.42
C ASP A 190 17.80 -0.59 0.88
N PRO A 191 18.84 -1.04 1.60
CA PRO A 191 19.13 -2.48 1.81
C PRO A 191 18.26 -3.17 2.89
N ALA A 192 17.31 -2.48 3.52
CA ALA A 192 16.56 -3.02 4.65
C ALA A 192 15.47 -4.06 4.27
N ARG A 193 15.84 -5.35 4.37
CA ARG A 193 14.99 -6.57 4.37
C ARG A 193 14.54 -7.17 3.02
N THR A 194 15.51 -7.45 2.16
CA THR A 194 15.48 -8.67 1.34
C THR A 194 16.84 -9.33 1.40
N ALA A 195 16.89 -10.65 1.62
CA ALA A 195 18.06 -11.41 1.19
C ALA A 195 18.26 -11.11 -0.30
N THR A 196 19.48 -10.77 -0.71
CA THR A 196 19.77 -10.32 -2.08
C THR A 196 19.47 -11.46 -3.06
N VAL A 197 18.31 -11.39 -3.71
CA VAL A 197 17.90 -12.38 -4.71
C VAL A 197 18.87 -12.31 -5.88
N ASP A 198 19.56 -13.40 -6.16
CA ASP A 198 20.37 -13.53 -7.38
C ASP A 198 19.43 -13.73 -8.57
N TRP A 199 19.01 -12.60 -9.15
CA TRP A 199 18.15 -12.58 -10.32
C TRP A 199 18.81 -13.16 -11.57
N VAL A 200 20.16 -13.18 -11.64
CA VAL A 200 20.89 -13.66 -12.81
C VAL A 200 20.94 -15.19 -12.80
N ALA A 201 21.32 -15.79 -11.67
CA ALA A 201 21.24 -17.24 -11.47
C ALA A 201 19.79 -17.73 -11.67
N LEU A 202 18.82 -17.07 -11.04
CA LEU A 202 17.44 -17.53 -11.12
C LEU A 202 16.85 -17.42 -12.54
N ALA A 203 17.16 -16.36 -13.30
CA ALA A 203 16.75 -16.26 -14.71
C ALA A 203 17.41 -17.35 -15.59
N LYS A 204 18.64 -17.78 -15.27
CA LYS A 204 19.28 -18.92 -15.92
C LYS A 204 18.54 -20.23 -15.63
N ASP A 205 18.26 -20.52 -14.37
CA ASP A 205 17.56 -21.75 -13.95
C ASP A 205 16.15 -21.84 -14.56
N CYS A 206 15.49 -20.69 -14.78
CA CYS A 206 14.21 -20.62 -15.47
C CYS A 206 14.29 -20.99 -16.97
N ARG A 207 15.36 -20.58 -17.67
CA ARG A 207 15.59 -20.96 -19.08
C ARG A 207 16.00 -22.42 -19.23
N GLU A 208 16.68 -22.96 -18.22
CA GLU A 208 17.11 -24.37 -18.16
C GLU A 208 16.00 -25.32 -17.65
N GLY A 209 14.82 -24.77 -17.30
CA GLY A 209 13.60 -25.54 -16.98
C GLY A 209 13.49 -26.04 -15.53
N GLY A 210 14.49 -25.78 -14.69
CA GLY A 210 14.48 -26.20 -13.27
C GLY A 210 13.65 -25.30 -12.35
N ALA A 211 13.35 -24.07 -12.79
CA ALA A 211 12.68 -23.04 -11.99
C ALA A 211 11.70 -22.20 -12.82
N GLY A 212 10.95 -21.33 -12.15
CA GLY A 212 10.15 -20.30 -12.79
C GLY A 212 10.07 -19.05 -11.93
N ILE A 213 9.78 -17.90 -12.56
CA ILE A 213 9.48 -16.65 -11.85
C ILE A 213 8.04 -16.26 -12.15
N GLY A 214 7.29 -15.92 -11.12
CA GLY A 214 5.89 -15.51 -11.20
C GLY A 214 5.65 -14.12 -10.62
N LEU A 215 4.75 -13.37 -11.26
CA LEU A 215 4.24 -12.09 -10.80
C LEU A 215 2.82 -12.28 -10.26
N GLU A 216 2.63 -11.99 -8.97
CA GLU A 216 1.32 -11.92 -8.35
C GLU A 216 0.59 -10.64 -8.73
N MET A 217 -0.61 -10.79 -9.27
CA MET A 217 -1.44 -9.70 -9.75
C MET A 217 -2.91 -9.99 -9.45
N GLN A 218 -3.60 -9.03 -8.86
CA GLN A 218 -5.01 -9.17 -8.49
C GLN A 218 -5.91 -9.10 -9.72
N SER A 219 -7.06 -9.78 -9.66
CA SER A 219 -8.20 -9.48 -10.53
C SER A 219 -8.72 -8.05 -10.25
N PRO A 220 -9.06 -7.24 -11.28
CA PRO A 220 -9.20 -7.58 -12.71
C PRO A 220 -7.96 -7.27 -13.58
N TRP A 221 -6.84 -6.84 -12.99
CA TRP A 221 -5.65 -6.40 -13.75
C TRP A 221 -4.94 -7.55 -14.46
N ALA A 222 -4.91 -8.75 -13.86
CA ALA A 222 -4.31 -9.93 -14.47
C ALA A 222 -5.01 -10.30 -15.79
N GLU A 223 -6.34 -10.30 -15.78
CA GLU A 223 -7.18 -10.56 -16.96
C GLU A 223 -7.11 -9.41 -17.97
N ALA A 224 -6.88 -8.17 -17.52
CA ALA A 224 -6.64 -7.04 -18.41
C ALA A 224 -5.30 -7.15 -19.15
N LEU A 225 -4.25 -7.60 -18.45
CA LEU A 225 -2.92 -7.82 -19.02
C LEU A 225 -2.93 -9.02 -19.98
N MET A 226 -3.49 -10.17 -19.57
CA MET A 226 -3.58 -11.35 -20.43
C MET A 226 -4.46 -11.15 -21.68
N LYS A 227 -5.41 -10.21 -21.65
CA LYS A 227 -6.22 -9.79 -22.81
C LYS A 227 -5.61 -8.63 -23.61
N GLY A 228 -4.37 -8.22 -23.32
CA GLY A 228 -3.66 -7.15 -24.03
C GLY A 228 -4.21 -5.74 -23.81
N ARG A 229 -5.16 -5.53 -22.90
CA ARG A 229 -5.73 -4.20 -22.59
C ARG A 229 -4.83 -3.39 -21.65
N LYS A 230 -4.10 -4.07 -20.76
CA LYS A 230 -3.10 -3.46 -19.88
C LYS A 230 -1.72 -3.77 -20.43
N THR A 231 -1.11 -2.79 -21.10
CA THR A 231 0.22 -2.90 -21.72
C THR A 231 1.34 -2.25 -20.88
N VAL A 232 0.98 -1.56 -19.78
CA VAL A 232 1.93 -1.10 -18.77
C VAL A 232 1.52 -1.63 -17.39
N GLU A 233 2.44 -2.32 -16.73
CA GLU A 233 2.27 -2.75 -15.34
C GLU A 233 2.90 -1.73 -14.36
N THR A 234 2.26 -1.48 -13.22
CA THR A 234 2.65 -0.41 -12.29
C THR A 234 3.09 -0.96 -10.95
N ARG A 235 4.35 -0.76 -10.57
CA ARG A 235 4.92 -1.24 -9.30
C ARG A 235 5.70 -0.15 -8.58
N ALA A 236 5.87 -0.29 -7.27
CA ALA A 236 6.66 0.65 -6.44
C ALA A 236 8.17 0.34 -6.43
N TYR A 237 8.63 -0.44 -7.42
CA TYR A 237 10.00 -0.89 -7.60
C TYR A 237 10.23 -1.18 -9.10
N PRO A 238 11.47 -1.04 -9.62
CA PRO A 238 11.76 -1.34 -11.02
C PRO A 238 11.65 -2.85 -11.28
N LEU A 239 11.42 -3.23 -12.54
CA LEU A 239 11.60 -4.60 -12.99
C LEU A 239 13.09 -4.98 -12.77
N PRO A 240 13.41 -6.09 -12.08
CA PRO A 240 14.79 -6.55 -11.98
C PRO A 240 15.39 -6.77 -13.37
N ALA A 241 16.60 -6.26 -13.62
CA ALA A 241 17.19 -6.18 -14.96
C ALA A 241 17.28 -7.55 -15.66
N ALA A 242 17.55 -8.62 -14.92
CA ALA A 242 17.61 -9.99 -15.45
C ALA A 242 16.25 -10.58 -15.87
N LEU A 243 15.12 -9.87 -15.65
CA LEU A 243 13.79 -10.26 -16.12
C LEU A 243 13.33 -9.49 -17.36
N VAL A 244 14.16 -8.57 -17.88
CA VAL A 244 13.90 -7.89 -19.16
C VAL A 244 14.08 -8.90 -20.28
N GLY A 245 13.03 -9.12 -21.09
CA GLY A 245 13.03 -10.11 -22.17
C GLY A 245 12.71 -11.54 -21.73
N GLU A 246 12.66 -11.83 -20.43
CA GLU A 246 12.38 -13.17 -19.91
C GLU A 246 10.88 -13.42 -19.67
N PRO A 247 10.40 -14.68 -19.79
CA PRO A 247 9.02 -15.04 -19.51
C PRO A 247 8.74 -15.10 -18.01
N VAL A 248 7.84 -14.25 -17.53
CA VAL A 248 7.33 -14.23 -16.15
C VAL A 248 5.91 -14.78 -16.12
N TRP A 249 5.63 -15.74 -15.24
CA TRP A 249 4.30 -16.32 -15.07
C TRP A 249 3.33 -15.35 -14.39
N ILE A 250 2.08 -15.29 -14.84
CA ILE A 250 1.03 -14.49 -14.19
C ILE A 250 0.27 -15.36 -13.18
N LEU A 251 0.42 -15.02 -11.90
CA LEU A 251 -0.28 -15.63 -10.78
C LEU A 251 -1.44 -14.72 -10.38
N ARG A 252 -2.66 -15.02 -10.86
CA ARG A 252 -3.86 -14.26 -10.52
C ARG A 252 -4.29 -14.55 -9.09
N SER A 253 -4.25 -13.55 -8.22
CA SER A 253 -4.92 -13.59 -6.92
C SER A 253 -6.36 -13.06 -7.00
N PRO A 254 -7.28 -13.50 -6.12
CA PRO A 254 -8.62 -12.91 -6.03
C PRO A 254 -8.53 -11.42 -5.65
N SER A 255 -9.55 -10.63 -6.00
CA SER A 255 -9.60 -9.20 -5.67
C SER A 255 -9.41 -8.98 -4.16
N GLY A 256 -8.29 -8.33 -3.81
CA GLY A 256 -7.81 -8.22 -2.45
C GLY A 256 -7.85 -6.79 -1.91
N ARG A 257 -7.20 -6.58 -0.75
CA ARG A 257 -6.97 -5.23 -0.25
C ARG A 257 -5.74 -4.64 -0.92
N ALA A 258 -5.88 -3.46 -1.50
CA ALA A 258 -4.79 -2.81 -2.21
C ALA A 258 -3.53 -2.58 -1.34
N GLY A 259 -2.36 -2.74 -1.97
CA GLY A 259 -1.06 -2.61 -1.31
C GLY A 259 -0.69 -3.76 -0.35
N GLN A 260 -1.50 -4.82 -0.28
CA GLN A 260 -1.24 -5.99 0.54
C GLN A 260 -1.47 -7.26 -0.28
N SER A 261 -0.39 -7.99 -0.58
CA SER A 261 -0.50 -9.36 -1.12
C SER A 261 -1.23 -10.22 -0.09
N SER A 262 -2.34 -10.85 -0.49
CA SER A 262 -3.10 -11.80 0.34
C SER A 262 -2.44 -13.17 0.39
N VAL A 263 -1.44 -13.39 -0.46
CA VAL A 263 -0.68 -14.63 -0.60
C VAL A 263 0.30 -14.78 0.57
N PRO A 264 0.43 -15.96 1.20
CA PRO A 264 1.52 -16.25 2.13
C PRO A 264 2.90 -16.18 1.46
N ASP A 265 3.98 -16.13 2.25
CA ASP A 265 5.34 -16.12 1.69
C ASP A 265 5.77 -17.47 1.10
N GLN A 266 5.07 -18.55 1.47
CA GLN A 266 5.18 -19.89 0.87
C GLN A 266 3.79 -20.47 0.67
N VAL A 267 3.50 -20.99 -0.52
CA VAL A 267 2.28 -21.75 -0.82
C VAL A 267 2.64 -23.09 -1.43
N LEU A 268 2.17 -24.17 -0.80
CA LEU A 268 2.20 -25.52 -1.38
C LEU A 268 0.96 -25.72 -2.25
N LEU A 269 1.16 -26.19 -3.47
CA LEU A 269 0.10 -26.46 -4.43
C LEU A 269 -0.17 -27.98 -4.42
N SER A 270 -1.20 -28.41 -3.69
CA SER A 270 -1.56 -29.83 -3.60
C SER A 270 -2.27 -30.31 -4.86
N SER A 271 -1.77 -31.38 -5.46
CA SER A 271 -2.06 -31.88 -6.82
C SER A 271 -3.49 -32.38 -7.11
N SER A 272 -4.49 -32.06 -6.27
CA SER A 272 -5.88 -32.55 -6.38
C SER A 272 -6.94 -31.45 -6.55
N THR A 273 -6.60 -30.17 -6.37
CA THR A 273 -7.35 -29.03 -6.94
C THR A 273 -6.40 -27.88 -7.23
N GLY A 274 -6.54 -27.22 -8.39
CA GLY A 274 -5.74 -26.05 -8.79
C GLY A 274 -6.03 -24.76 -8.01
N SER A 275 -6.34 -24.87 -6.72
CA SER A 275 -6.87 -23.81 -5.86
C SER A 275 -6.23 -23.79 -4.48
N GLY A 276 -4.94 -24.14 -4.37
CA GLY A 276 -4.14 -23.90 -3.16
C GLY A 276 -3.99 -22.40 -2.89
N GLY A 277 -4.84 -21.83 -2.02
CA GLY A 277 -4.81 -20.40 -1.67
C GLY A 277 -5.51 -19.46 -2.66
N GLY A 278 -6.29 -19.98 -3.61
CA GLY A 278 -7.09 -19.17 -4.55
C GLY A 278 -6.30 -18.49 -5.69
N LEU A 279 -5.02 -18.83 -5.86
CA LEU A 279 -4.19 -18.37 -6.97
C LEU A 279 -4.40 -19.23 -8.22
N GLU A 280 -4.56 -18.59 -9.37
CA GLU A 280 -4.67 -19.26 -10.67
C GLU A 280 -3.53 -18.81 -11.59
N VAL A 281 -2.87 -19.76 -12.26
CA VAL A 281 -1.84 -19.46 -13.27
C VAL A 281 -2.53 -19.19 -14.61
N LEU A 282 -2.38 -17.98 -15.16
CA LEU A 282 -3.05 -17.60 -16.41
C LEU A 282 -2.20 -17.77 -17.68
N GLY A 283 -0.87 -17.84 -17.53
CA GLY A 283 0.08 -17.86 -18.63
C GLY A 283 1.36 -17.09 -18.30
N THR A 284 2.09 -16.65 -19.32
CA THR A 284 3.30 -15.84 -19.18
C THR A 284 3.20 -14.48 -19.85
N VAL A 285 3.92 -13.50 -19.32
CA VAL A 285 4.20 -12.18 -19.90
C VAL A 285 5.70 -12.03 -20.12
N VAL A 286 6.11 -11.33 -21.16
CA VAL A 286 7.48 -10.83 -21.32
C VAL A 286 7.45 -9.31 -21.18
N PHE A 287 8.28 -8.76 -20.30
CA PHE A 287 8.43 -7.31 -20.15
C PHE A 287 9.66 -6.81 -20.91
N THR A 288 9.54 -5.70 -21.63
CA THR A 288 10.62 -5.13 -22.47
C THR A 288 11.45 -4.04 -21.77
N GLY A 289 11.06 -3.65 -20.56
CA GLY A 289 11.82 -2.70 -19.75
C GLY A 289 10.98 -2.09 -18.63
N SER A 290 11.63 -1.28 -17.80
CA SER A 290 10.98 -0.53 -16.73
C SER A 290 11.55 0.89 -16.65
N ALA A 291 10.68 1.87 -16.45
CA ALA A 291 11.04 3.27 -16.22
C ALA A 291 10.30 3.80 -14.99
N GLN A 292 10.95 4.67 -14.22
CA GLN A 292 10.27 5.41 -13.16
C GLN A 292 9.49 6.57 -13.78
N TYR A 293 8.25 6.78 -13.34
CA TYR A 293 7.52 8.02 -13.62
C TYR A 293 8.11 9.16 -12.79
N GLY A 294 8.51 10.25 -13.44
CA GLY A 294 9.04 11.45 -12.80
C GLY A 294 7.94 12.39 -12.31
N THR A 295 6.77 12.39 -12.98
CA THR A 295 5.66 13.29 -12.67
C THR A 295 4.29 12.61 -12.73
N VAL A 296 3.30 13.20 -12.05
CA VAL A 296 1.89 12.79 -12.18
C VAL A 296 1.38 12.93 -13.62
N SER A 297 1.91 13.87 -14.40
CA SER A 297 1.50 14.07 -15.80
C SER A 297 1.94 12.92 -16.70
N GLU A 298 3.15 12.40 -16.50
CA GLU A 298 3.64 11.19 -17.20
C GLU A 298 2.82 9.96 -16.81
N PHE A 299 2.52 9.81 -15.51
CA PHE A 299 1.67 8.71 -15.04
C PHE A 299 0.27 8.78 -15.68
N ARG A 300 -0.38 9.94 -15.66
CA ARG A 300 -1.71 10.15 -16.28
C ARG A 300 -1.73 9.95 -17.79
N ALA A 301 -0.63 10.22 -18.50
CA ALA A 301 -0.55 9.93 -19.93
C ALA A 301 -0.70 8.42 -20.22
N ASP A 302 -0.19 7.57 -19.32
CA ASP A 302 -0.28 6.11 -19.42
C ASP A 302 -1.58 5.54 -18.79
N GLU A 303 -2.55 6.37 -18.38
CA GLU A 303 -3.76 5.92 -17.65
C GLU A 303 -4.57 4.86 -18.43
N THR A 304 -4.67 5.05 -19.74
CA THR A 304 -5.37 4.13 -20.66
C THR A 304 -4.66 2.80 -20.88
N VAL A 305 -3.37 2.71 -20.58
CA VAL A 305 -2.53 1.51 -20.79
C VAL A 305 -2.11 0.82 -19.49
N HIS A 306 -2.11 1.55 -18.36
CA HIS A 306 -1.91 0.96 -17.04
C HIS A 306 -3.21 0.66 -16.28
N LEU A 307 -4.34 1.26 -16.67
CA LEU A 307 -5.68 1.02 -16.10
C LEU A 307 -5.73 1.18 -14.56
N VAL A 308 -5.17 2.29 -14.07
CA VAL A 308 -5.23 2.66 -12.65
C VAL A 308 -6.06 3.91 -12.55
N GLU A 309 -7.26 3.76 -11.98
CA GLU A 309 -8.21 4.86 -11.82
C GLU A 309 -7.65 5.94 -10.87
N PRO A 310 -7.91 7.23 -11.15
CA PRO A 310 -7.65 8.32 -10.22
C PRO A 310 -8.31 8.07 -8.85
N ASP A 311 -7.68 8.58 -7.78
CA ASP A 311 -8.09 8.39 -6.37
C ASP A 311 -8.13 6.94 -5.87
N SER A 312 -7.81 5.95 -6.72
CA SER A 312 -7.66 4.56 -6.29
C SER A 312 -6.44 4.40 -5.34
N PRO A 313 -6.37 3.34 -4.52
CA PRO A 313 -5.20 3.12 -3.66
C PRO A 313 -3.88 2.87 -4.43
N TYR A 314 -3.99 2.51 -5.71
CA TYR A 314 -2.87 2.29 -6.62
C TYR A 314 -2.43 3.56 -7.35
N ASP A 315 -3.19 4.64 -7.23
CA ASP A 315 -2.96 5.91 -7.90
C ASP A 315 -1.62 6.57 -7.51
N TRP A 316 -1.26 7.62 -8.24
CA TRP A 316 -0.08 8.45 -8.03
C TRP A 316 0.05 8.90 -6.57
N SER A 317 1.29 8.89 -6.07
CA SER A 317 1.62 9.32 -4.72
C SER A 317 3.05 9.82 -4.69
N GLU A 318 3.24 11.10 -4.37
CA GLU A 318 4.58 11.73 -4.24
C GLU A 318 5.44 11.07 -3.14
N ASP A 319 4.80 10.40 -2.18
CA ASP A 319 5.46 9.71 -1.06
C ASP A 319 6.12 8.36 -1.45
N ARG A 320 5.95 7.87 -2.69
CA ARG A 320 6.51 6.58 -3.13
C ARG A 320 6.96 6.62 -4.60
N PRO A 321 8.10 6.00 -4.96
CA PRO A 321 8.46 5.87 -6.37
C PRO A 321 7.45 4.94 -7.06
N LEU A 322 7.20 5.18 -8.34
CA LEU A 322 6.28 4.39 -9.15
C LEU A 322 6.91 4.13 -10.52
N PHE A 323 6.90 2.88 -10.95
CA PHE A 323 7.55 2.40 -12.16
C PHE A 323 6.53 1.78 -13.10
N GLY A 324 6.60 2.16 -14.38
CA GLY A 324 5.92 1.49 -15.48
C GLY A 324 6.80 0.36 -16.03
N TRP A 325 6.29 -0.86 -16.04
CA TRP A 325 6.89 -2.05 -16.63
C TRP A 325 6.20 -2.31 -17.98
N ARG A 326 6.94 -2.23 -19.08
CA ARG A 326 6.37 -2.33 -20.44
C ARG A 326 6.10 -3.78 -20.80
N VAL A 327 4.86 -4.13 -21.13
CA VAL A 327 4.51 -5.44 -21.67
C VAL A 327 4.97 -5.50 -23.14
N GLY A 328 5.79 -6.49 -23.47
CA GLY A 328 6.17 -6.81 -24.86
C GLY A 328 5.25 -7.84 -25.49
N SER A 329 5.00 -8.95 -24.79
CA SER A 329 4.12 -10.02 -25.25
C SER A 329 3.44 -10.73 -24.09
N VAL A 330 2.29 -11.36 -24.37
CA VAL A 330 1.56 -12.24 -23.45
C VAL A 330 1.20 -13.54 -24.16
N ALA A 331 1.31 -14.64 -23.42
CA ALA A 331 1.01 -15.99 -23.89
C ALA A 331 0.12 -16.69 -22.85
N PRO A 332 -1.21 -16.73 -23.05
CA PRO A 332 -2.11 -17.55 -22.26
C PRO A 332 -1.72 -19.03 -22.38
N LYS A 333 -1.50 -19.69 -21.24
CA LYS A 333 -1.19 -21.13 -21.17
C LYS A 333 -1.56 -21.67 -19.78
N PRO A 334 -1.93 -22.95 -19.66
CA PRO A 334 -2.26 -23.55 -18.37
C PRO A 334 -1.10 -23.51 -17.38
N ALA A 335 -1.39 -23.81 -16.12
CA ALA A 335 -0.37 -24.04 -15.11
C ALA A 335 0.65 -25.09 -15.62
N PRO A 336 1.96 -24.83 -15.45
CA PRO A 336 2.99 -25.76 -15.88
C PRO A 336 2.92 -27.06 -15.06
N ALA A 337 3.16 -28.19 -15.73
CA ALA A 337 3.21 -29.50 -15.07
C ALA A 337 4.30 -29.54 -14.00
N GLY A 338 4.09 -30.34 -12.95
CA GLY A 338 5.05 -30.46 -11.84
C GLY A 338 5.15 -29.25 -10.91
N LEU A 339 4.36 -28.17 -11.08
CA LEU A 339 4.43 -27.00 -10.21
C LEU A 339 4.02 -27.34 -8.77
N LYS A 340 5.00 -27.42 -7.86
CA LYS A 340 4.84 -27.94 -6.49
C LYS A 340 4.58 -26.86 -5.45
N SER A 341 5.31 -25.74 -5.56
CA SER A 341 5.24 -24.66 -4.58
C SER A 341 5.67 -23.32 -5.16
N ILE A 342 5.18 -22.24 -4.55
CA ILE A 342 5.65 -20.89 -4.80
C ILE A 342 6.19 -20.25 -3.52
N HIS A 343 7.27 -19.48 -3.66
CA HIS A 343 7.98 -18.81 -2.55
C HIS A 343 8.21 -17.35 -2.90
N ARG A 344 7.92 -16.41 -1.99
CA ARG A 344 8.07 -14.97 -2.27
C ARG A 344 9.55 -14.59 -2.33
N LEU A 345 9.97 -14.03 -3.45
CA LEU A 345 11.33 -13.51 -3.65
C LEU A 345 11.41 -12.03 -3.27
N HIS A 346 10.56 -11.21 -3.88
CA HIS A 346 10.60 -9.76 -3.72
C HIS A 346 9.23 -9.15 -4.02
N ARG A 347 8.60 -8.55 -3.00
CA ARG A 347 7.28 -7.91 -3.11
C ARG A 347 6.26 -8.87 -3.73
N SER A 348 5.89 -8.70 -5.01
CA SER A 348 4.95 -9.53 -5.76
C SER A 348 5.60 -10.54 -6.70
N LEU A 349 6.93 -10.62 -6.73
CA LEU A 349 7.68 -11.64 -7.47
C LEU A 349 7.87 -12.88 -6.59
N PHE A 350 7.62 -14.05 -7.18
CA PHE A 350 7.70 -15.37 -6.57
C PHE A 350 8.61 -16.29 -7.39
N HIS A 351 9.32 -17.17 -6.69
CA HIS A 351 9.93 -18.36 -7.24
C HIS A 351 8.87 -19.45 -7.38
N LEU A 352 8.85 -20.14 -8.53
CA LEU A 352 8.04 -21.32 -8.80
C LEU A 352 8.98 -22.52 -8.79
N ALA A 353 8.80 -23.40 -7.80
CA ALA A 353 9.56 -24.64 -7.69
C ALA A 353 8.77 -25.80 -8.30
N PHE A 354 9.44 -26.53 -9.20
CA PHE A 354 8.93 -27.70 -9.89
C PHE A 354 9.35 -28.99 -9.19
N GLU A 355 8.57 -30.06 -9.36
CA GLU A 355 9.07 -31.42 -9.15
C GLU A 355 10.03 -31.74 -10.31
N THR A 356 11.28 -32.05 -9.96
CA THR A 356 12.21 -32.73 -10.85
C THR A 356 11.71 -34.17 -11.04
N GLU A 357 11.59 -34.61 -12.30
CA GLU A 357 11.31 -36.02 -12.64
C GLU A 357 12.43 -36.97 -12.17
#